data_AF-A0A1Q4FG58-F1
#
_entry.id   AF-A0A1Q4FG58-F1
#
_cell.length_a   1.000
_cell.length_b   1.000
_cell.length_c   1.000
_cell.angle_alpha   90.00
_cell.angle_beta   90.00
_cell.angle_gamma   90.00
#
_symmetry.space_group_name_H-M   'P 1'
#
loop_
_entity.id
_entity.type
_entity.pdbx_description
1 polymer ?
#
loop_
_entity_poly.entity_id
_entity_poly.type
_entity_poly.pdbx_seq_one_letter_code
_entity_poly.pdbx_strand_id
1 'polypeptide(L)' 'MKLVKLIVVASIVFFAFQPDTATAQCSICTKTAQQMGEGPAKGLNTGIVYLMFTPFAVVGYIGYRWWKNNKA' A
#
# COMPACT_ATOMS: atom_id res chain seq x y z
N MET A 1 12.87 -20.34 -17.24
CA MET A 1 11.45 -20.02 -16.98
C MET A 1 10.85 -20.74 -15.76
N LYS A 2 11.19 -22.03 -15.49
CA LYS A 2 10.65 -22.76 -14.33
C LYS A 2 11.03 -22.09 -12.99
N LEU A 3 12.27 -21.62 -12.86
CA LEU A 3 12.75 -20.92 -11.65
C LEU A 3 12.02 -19.60 -11.39
N VAL A 4 11.81 -18.78 -12.43
CA VAL A 4 11.08 -17.50 -12.31
C VAL A 4 9.63 -17.74 -11.89
N LYS A 5 8.96 -18.74 -12.47
CA LYS A 5 7.60 -19.12 -12.05
C LYS A 5 7.56 -19.56 -10.58
N LEU A 6 8.56 -20.32 -10.14
CA LEU A 6 8.68 -20.77 -8.75
C LEU A 6 8.89 -19.61 -7.78
N ILE A 7 9.74 -18.65 -8.14
CA ILE A 7 9.95 -17.42 -7.36
C ILE A 7 8.66 -16.61 -7.26
N VAL A 8 7.96 -16.39 -8.39
CA VAL A 8 6.70 -15.64 -8.39
C VAL A 8 5.63 -16.30 -7.51
N VAL A 9 5.46 -17.62 -7.62
CA VAL A 9 4.50 -18.37 -6.80
C VAL A 9 4.89 -18.31 -5.32
N ALA A 10 6.16 -18.50 -4.98
CA ALA A 10 6.64 -18.42 -3.60
C ALA A 10 6.44 -17.01 -3.01
N SER A 11 6.67 -15.95 -3.78
CA SER A 11 6.40 -14.58 -3.35
C SER A 11 4.91 -14.34 -3.08
N ILE A 12 4.03 -14.78 -3.97
CA ILE A 12 2.57 -14.63 -3.80
C ILE A 12 2.09 -15.36 -2.54
N VAL A 13 2.54 -16.59 -2.33
CA VAL A 13 2.23 -17.38 -1.13
C VAL A 13 2.74 -16.65 0.12
N PHE A 14 3.98 -16.18 0.13
CA PHE A 14 4.55 -15.46 1.28
C PHE A 14 3.74 -14.21 1.68
N PHE A 15 3.26 -13.44 0.71
CA PHE A 15 2.42 -12.26 0.98
C PHE A 15 1.00 -12.61 1.43
N ALA A 16 0.44 -13.76 1.01
CA ALA A 16 -0.91 -14.18 1.39
C ALA A 16 -1.01 -14.68 2.86
N PHE A 17 0.10 -15.12 3.46
CA PHE A 17 0.14 -15.66 4.82
C PHE A 17 0.72 -14.69 5.87
N GLN A 18 0.73 -13.38 5.60
CA GLN A 18 1.19 -12.39 6.59
C GLN A 18 0.16 -12.23 7.73
N PRO A 19 0.59 -12.18 9.00
CA PRO A 19 -0.31 -11.93 10.13
C PRO A 19 -0.88 -10.50 10.11
N ASP A 20 -2.13 -10.34 10.55
CA ASP A 20 -2.83 -9.05 10.59
C ASP A 20 -2.25 -8.03 11.60
N THR A 21 -1.28 -8.45 12.43
CA THR A 21 -0.59 -7.60 13.39
C THR A 21 0.53 -6.81 12.71
N ALA A 22 0.17 -5.90 11.81
CA ALA A 22 1.12 -4.97 11.20
C ALA A 22 1.37 -3.79 12.15
N THR A 23 2.59 -3.68 12.67
CA THR A 23 3.03 -2.46 13.38
C THR A 23 3.39 -1.39 12.36
N ALA A 24 2.99 -0.13 12.63
CA ALA A 24 3.34 0.99 11.77
C ALA A 24 4.87 1.13 11.72
N GLN A 25 5.45 1.07 10.51
CA GLN A 25 6.90 1.10 10.30
C GLN A 25 7.47 2.53 10.27
N CYS A 26 6.63 3.55 10.13
CA CYS A 26 7.06 4.94 10.11
C CYS A 26 7.19 5.49 11.55
N SER A 27 8.43 5.69 12.00
CA SER A 27 8.76 6.15 13.35
C SER A 27 8.15 7.51 13.70
N ILE A 28 7.95 8.39 12.71
CA ILE A 28 7.30 9.69 12.87
C ILE A 28 5.80 9.51 13.14
N CYS A 29 5.11 8.71 12.33
CA CYS A 29 3.67 8.45 12.49
C CYS A 29 3.37 7.81 13.85
N THR A 30 4.21 6.88 14.31
CA THR A 30 4.05 6.21 15.61
C THR A 30 4.19 7.19 16.78
N LYS A 31 5.21 8.06 16.76
CA LYS A 31 5.36 9.09 17.80
C LYS A 31 4.20 10.07 17.83
N THR A 32 3.74 10.52 16.66
CA THR A 32 2.60 11.45 16.57
C THR A 32 1.31 10.81 17.08
N ALA A 33 1.03 9.55 16.71
CA ALA A 33 -0.15 8.82 17.17
C ALA A 33 -0.18 8.67 18.70
N GLN A 34 0.96 8.41 19.33
CA GLN A 34 1.08 8.26 20.79
C GLN A 34 0.71 9.53 21.56
N GLN A 35 0.83 10.71 20.94
CA GLN A 35 0.51 11.99 21.59
C GLN A 35 -0.97 12.41 21.43
N MET A 36 -1.75 11.67 20.64
CA MET A 36 -3.05 12.13 20.14
C MET A 36 -4.27 11.39 20.73
N GLY A 37 -4.06 10.34 21.52
CA GLY A 37 -5.14 9.48 22.06
C GLY A 37 -5.80 8.59 20.99
N GLU A 38 -6.60 7.61 21.42
CA GLU A 38 -7.16 6.55 20.56
C GLU A 38 -7.93 7.06 19.33
N GLY A 39 -8.89 7.98 19.52
CA GLY A 39 -9.76 8.46 18.43
C GLY A 39 -8.97 9.18 17.32
N PRO A 40 -8.21 10.24 17.63
CA PRO A 40 -7.40 10.94 16.64
C PRO A 40 -6.27 10.09 16.06
N ALA A 41 -5.67 9.17 16.83
CA ALA A 41 -4.67 8.22 16.32
C ALA A 41 -5.24 7.28 15.24
N LYS A 42 -6.50 6.84 15.40
CA LYS A 42 -7.19 6.04 14.37
C LYS A 42 -7.46 6.85 13.10
N GLY A 43 -7.88 8.11 13.25
CA GLY A 43 -8.05 9.04 12.12
C GLY A 43 -6.75 9.31 11.35
N LEU A 44 -5.62 9.41 12.05
CA LEU A 44 -4.30 9.56 11.45
C LEU A 44 -3.94 8.37 10.54
N ASN A 45 -4.19 7.14 10.98
CA ASN A 45 -3.92 5.95 10.17
C ASN A 45 -4.75 5.95 8.87
N THR A 46 -6.05 6.27 8.96
CA THR A 46 -6.89 6.42 7.77
C THR A 46 -6.35 7.48 6.81
N GLY A 47 -5.84 8.61 7.33
CA GLY A 47 -5.19 9.64 6.53
C GLY A 47 -3.92 9.15 5.81
N ILE A 48 -3.06 8.38 6.49
CA ILE A 48 -1.83 7.81 5.91
C ILE A 48 -2.18 6.88 4.74
N VAL A 49 -3.14 5.96 4.94
CA VAL A 49 -3.58 5.03 3.88
C VAL A 49 -4.16 5.79 2.69
N TYR A 50 -4.98 6.81 2.95
CA TYR A 50 -5.56 7.66 1.91
C TYR A 50 -4.45 8.34 1.08
N LEU A 51 -3.50 9.00 1.74
CA LEU A 51 -2.41 9.70 1.08
C LEU A 51 -1.44 8.76 0.36
N MET A 52 -1.19 7.55 0.89
CA MET A 52 -0.36 6.54 0.24
C MET A 52 -1.02 5.98 -1.03
N PHE A 53 -2.33 5.73 -1.00
CA PHE A 53 -3.07 5.17 -2.14
C PHE A 53 -3.27 6.19 -3.27
N THR A 54 -3.50 7.46 -2.91
CA THR A 54 -3.81 8.54 -3.87
C THR A 54 -2.85 8.65 -5.05
N PRO A 55 -1.51 8.72 -4.88
CA PRO A 55 -0.59 8.85 -6.01
C PRO A 55 -0.65 7.66 -6.96
N PHE A 56 -0.79 6.44 -6.45
CA PHE A 56 -0.93 5.25 -7.29
C PHE A 56 -2.24 5.25 -8.08
N ALA A 57 -3.34 5.66 -7.45
CA ALA A 57 -4.63 5.80 -8.12
C ALA A 57 -4.57 6.85 -9.24
N VAL A 58 -3.95 8.00 -8.98
CA VAL A 58 -3.78 9.07 -9.98
C VAL A 58 -2.93 8.60 -11.16
N VAL A 59 -1.75 8.02 -10.89
CA VAL A 59 -0.85 7.52 -11.94
C VAL A 59 -1.51 6.39 -12.73
N GLY A 60 -2.20 5.46 -12.05
CA GLY A 60 -2.93 4.38 -12.69
C GLY A 60 -4.05 4.88 -13.61
N TYR A 61 -4.82 5.88 -13.17
CA TYR A 61 -5.86 6.51 -13.97
C TYR A 61 -5.29 7.20 -15.22
N ILE A 62 -4.24 8.01 -15.06
CA ILE A 62 -3.58 8.71 -16.16
C ILE A 62 -3.00 7.70 -17.15
N GLY A 63 -2.27 6.69 -16.67
CA GLY A 63 -1.69 5.63 -17.49
C GLY A 63 -2.74 4.84 -18.28
N TYR A 64 -3.86 4.49 -17.65
CA TYR A 64 -4.98 3.81 -18.31
C TYR A 64 -5.58 4.67 -19.43
N ARG A 65 -5.83 5.97 -19.16
CA ARG A 65 -6.35 6.92 -20.16
C ARG A 65 -5.39 7.08 -21.33
N TRP A 66 -4.10 7.22 -21.06
CA TRP A 66 -3.08 7.34 -22.09
C TRP A 66 -3.01 6.07 -22.96
N TRP A 67 -2.99 4.87 -22.36
CA TRP A 67 -2.99 3.62 -23.12
C TRP A 67 -4.22 3.46 -24.00
N LYS A 68 -5.41 3.79 -23.48
CA LYS A 68 -6.65 3.73 -24.26
C LYS A 68 -6.63 4.71 -25.45
N ASN A 69 -6.03 5.88 -25.29
CA ASN A 69 -5.94 6.89 -26.34
C ASN A 69 -4.86 6.58 -27.40
N ASN A 70 -3.84 5.79 -27.05
CA ASN A 70 -2.73 5.43 -27.95
C ASN A 70 -2.80 3.98 -28.46
N LYS A 71 -3.82 3.21 -28.07
CA LYS A 71 -4.16 2.00 -28.80
C LYS A 71 -4.71 2.40 -30.17
N ALA A 72 -3.94 2.11 -31.21
CA ALA A 72 -4.44 1.99 -32.58
C ALA A 72 -5.51 0.90 -32.65
#